data_AF-I0H2X5-F1
#
_entry.id   AF-I0H2X5-F1
#
_cell.length_a   1.000
_cell.length_b   1.000
_cell.length_c   1.000
_cell.angle_alpha   90.00
_cell.angle_beta   90.00
_cell.angle_gamma   90.00
#
_symmetry.space_group_name_H-M   'P 1'
#
loop_
_entity.id
_entity.type
_entity.pdbx_description
1 polymer ?
#
loop_
_entity_poly.entity_id
_entity_poly.type
_entity_poly.pdbx_seq_one_letter_code
_entity_poly.pdbx_strand_id
1 'polypeptide(L)'
;MTINEHIQLFKRGFLTVPAVRLTEDNWPVVFEWADSKPFFSPAPADGEPMPITGLTVFEPTGRNKASWGDWIYRTPAGDFRTYPDAQFRELFQPVDGKEGGSW
;
A
#
# COMPACT_ATOMS: atom_id res chain seq x y z
N MET A 1 -8.28 -11.21 -10.59
CA MET A 1 -7.80 -9.82 -10.58
C MET A 1 -6.32 -9.84 -10.28
N THR A 2 -5.49 -9.13 -11.02
CA THR A 2 -4.03 -9.15 -10.86
C THR A 2 -3.55 -7.85 -10.21
N ILE A 3 -2.51 -7.89 -9.37
CA ILE A 3 -2.05 -6.67 -8.65
C ILE A 3 -1.66 -5.53 -9.60
N ASN A 4 -1.18 -5.89 -10.79
CA ASN A 4 -0.69 -4.93 -11.78
C ASN A 4 -1.79 -3.95 -12.23
N GLU A 5 -3.06 -4.34 -12.18
CA GLU A 5 -4.22 -3.47 -12.48
C GLU A 5 -4.43 -2.36 -11.42
N HIS A 6 -3.83 -2.51 -10.24
CA HIS A 6 -3.94 -1.57 -9.13
C HIS A 6 -2.69 -0.71 -8.93
N ILE A 7 -1.55 -1.11 -9.52
CA ILE A 7 -0.29 -0.38 -9.39
C ILE A 7 -0.29 0.80 -10.37
N GLN A 8 -0.05 1.98 -9.83
CA GLN A 8 0.05 3.22 -10.58
C GLN A 8 1.45 3.83 -10.41
N LEU A 9 1.96 4.48 -11.44
CA LEU A 9 3.23 5.19 -11.35
C LEU A 9 3.00 6.62 -10.84
N PHE A 10 3.83 7.00 -9.86
CA PHE A 10 3.82 8.32 -9.25
C PHE A 10 5.21 8.96 -9.30
N LYS A 11 5.26 10.29 -9.40
CA LYS A 11 6.49 11.07 -9.40
C LYS A 11 6.57 12.04 -8.22
N ARG A 12 7.79 12.23 -7.69
CA ARG A 12 8.17 13.27 -6.72
C ARG A 12 9.52 13.86 -7.12
N GLY A 13 9.51 15.05 -7.71
CA GLY A 13 10.72 15.59 -8.36
C GLY A 13 11.20 14.66 -9.47
N PHE A 14 12.45 14.19 -9.39
CA PHE A 14 13.03 13.23 -10.34
C PHE A 14 12.74 11.76 -10.02
N LEU A 15 12.16 11.47 -8.85
CA LEU A 15 11.86 10.11 -8.43
C LEU A 15 10.54 9.64 -9.06
N THR A 16 10.54 8.47 -9.70
CA THR A 16 9.32 7.75 -10.12
C THR A 16 9.20 6.45 -9.33
N VAL A 17 8.03 6.16 -8.78
CA VAL A 17 7.77 4.96 -7.97
C VAL A 17 6.47 4.28 -8.38
N PRO A 18 6.41 2.95 -8.36
CA PRO A 18 5.14 2.23 -8.37
C PRO A 18 4.49 2.32 -6.98
N ALA A 19 3.21 2.68 -6.95
CA ALA A 19 2.41 2.75 -5.74
C ALA A 19 1.05 2.09 -5.95
N VAL A 20 0.51 1.53 -4.88
CA VAL A 20 -0.82 0.94 -4.82
C VAL A 20 -1.58 1.54 -3.66
N ARG A 21 -2.85 1.86 -3.90
CA ARG A 21 -3.77 2.24 -2.82
C ARG A 21 -4.31 0.98 -2.18
N LEU A 22 -4.13 0.87 -0.88
CA LEU A 22 -4.65 -0.26 -0.11
C LEU A 22 -6.17 -0.11 0.06
N THR A 23 -6.93 -1.12 -0.35
CA THR A 23 -8.38 -1.17 -0.26
C THR A 23 -8.84 -2.54 0.21
N GLU A 24 -10.10 -2.63 0.65
CA GLU A 24 -10.69 -3.90 1.06
C GLU A 24 -10.76 -4.93 -0.09
N ASP A 25 -10.87 -4.48 -1.33
CA ASP A 25 -10.98 -5.39 -2.48
C ASP A 25 -9.63 -5.97 -2.93
N ASN A 26 -8.55 -5.21 -2.75
CA ASN A 26 -7.22 -5.57 -3.28
C ASN A 26 -6.20 -5.97 -2.21
N TRP A 27 -6.53 -5.90 -0.90
CA TRP A 27 -5.58 -6.23 0.16
C TRP A 27 -4.91 -7.61 0.04
N PRO A 28 -5.57 -8.70 -0.43
CA PRO A 28 -4.89 -10.00 -0.53
C PRO A 28 -3.73 -9.94 -1.51
N VAL A 29 -3.89 -9.18 -2.59
CA VAL A 29 -2.87 -9.07 -3.63
C VAL A 29 -1.80 -8.03 -3.26
N VAL A 30 -2.17 -6.98 -2.53
CA VAL A 30 -1.20 -6.01 -1.98
C VAL A 30 -0.32 -6.67 -0.92
N PHE A 31 -0.88 -7.60 -0.13
CA PHE A 31 -0.14 -8.41 0.83
C PHE A 31 0.97 -9.24 0.16
N GLU A 32 0.69 -9.88 -0.98
CA GLU A 32 1.69 -10.65 -1.75
C GLU A 32 2.74 -9.76 -2.42
N TRP A 33 2.39 -8.51 -2.73
CA TRP A 33 3.28 -7.56 -3.40
C TRP A 33 4.21 -6.80 -2.43
N ALA A 34 3.71 -6.41 -1.26
CA ALA A 34 4.45 -5.66 -0.26
C ALA A 34 5.08 -6.59 0.78
N ASP A 35 6.24 -6.21 1.33
CA ASP A 35 6.76 -6.88 2.53
C ASP A 35 5.86 -6.53 3.72
N SER A 36 4.86 -7.37 3.98
CA SER A 36 3.76 -7.04 4.86
C SER A 36 3.10 -8.26 5.50
N LYS A 37 2.27 -8.03 6.52
CA LYS A 37 1.37 -9.02 7.11
C LYS A 37 0.02 -8.40 7.44
N PRO A 38 -1.10 -9.15 7.31
CA PRO A 38 -2.39 -8.67 7.80
C PRO A 38 -2.31 -8.33 9.29
N PHE A 39 -2.97 -7.25 9.71
CA PHE A 39 -3.21 -7.00 11.12
C PHE A 39 -4.70 -6.89 11.43
N PHE A 40 -5.01 -7.29 12.66
CA PHE A 40 -6.36 -7.39 13.16
C PHE A 40 -6.61 -6.28 14.18
N SER A 41 -7.83 -5.76 14.21
CA SER A 41 -8.25 -4.93 15.34
C SER A 41 -8.38 -5.80 16.59
N PRO A 42 -8.41 -5.20 17.80
CA PRO A 42 -8.84 -5.93 18.99
C PRO A 42 -10.17 -6.63 18.71
N ALA A 43 -10.31 -7.86 19.21
CA ALA A 43 -11.52 -8.63 19.01
C ALA A 43 -12.73 -7.83 19.53
N PRO A 44 -13.83 -7.75 18.77
CA PRO A 44 -15.09 -7.30 19.32
C PRO A 44 -15.43 -8.15 20.55
N ALA A 45 -16.11 -7.56 21.52
CA ALA A 45 -16.81 -8.39 22.50
C ALA A 45 -17.76 -9.31 21.71
N ASP A 46 -17.86 -10.58 22.12
CA ASP A 46 -18.93 -11.51 21.70
C ASP A 46 -18.62 -12.47 20.52
N GLY A 47 -17.37 -12.89 20.35
CA GLY A 47 -17.05 -14.09 19.55
C GLY A 47 -17.10 -13.91 18.03
N GLU A 48 -17.25 -12.68 17.56
CA GLU A 48 -17.13 -12.31 16.15
C GLU A 48 -15.69 -12.54 15.63
N PRO A 49 -15.53 -12.96 14.36
CA PRO A 49 -14.21 -13.06 13.74
C PRO A 49 -13.52 -11.68 13.75
N MET A 50 -12.21 -11.67 14.04
CA MET A 50 -11.45 -10.42 14.04
C MET A 50 -11.38 -9.83 12.63
N PRO A 51 -11.87 -8.59 12.40
CA PRO A 51 -11.80 -7.99 11.09
C PRO A 51 -10.35 -7.65 10.72
N ILE A 52 -9.99 -7.92 9.48
CA ILE A 52 -8.76 -7.39 8.89
C ILE A 52 -9.03 -5.92 8.58
N THR A 53 -8.21 -5.03 9.13
CA THR A 53 -8.41 -3.58 9.04
C THR A 53 -7.30 -2.88 8.25
N GLY A 54 -6.31 -3.64 7.78
CA GLY A 54 -5.16 -3.11 7.07
C GLY A 54 -3.99 -4.10 7.01
N LEU A 55 -2.83 -3.56 6.64
CA LEU A 55 -1.56 -4.29 6.57
C LEU A 55 -0.50 -3.65 7.48
N THR A 56 0.28 -4.49 8.15
CA THR A 56 1.54 -4.05 8.75
C THR A 56 2.59 -4.14 7.67
N VAL A 57 3.13 -3.00 7.23
CA VAL A 57 4.18 -2.92 6.21
C VAL A 57 5.53 -2.78 6.92
N PHE A 58 6.50 -3.58 6.50
CA PHE A 58 7.86 -3.54 7.00
C PHE A 58 8.64 -2.48 6.22
N GLU A 59 8.86 -1.33 6.86
CA GLU A 59 9.66 -0.24 6.33
C GLU A 59 11.10 -0.30 6.87
N PRO A 60 12.06 0.39 6.23
CA PRO A 60 13.44 0.50 6.75
C PRO A 60 13.52 1.10 8.15
N THR A 61 12.56 1.95 8.52
CA THR A 61 12.49 2.62 9.84
C THR A 61 11.74 1.80 10.89
N GLY A 62 11.15 0.66 10.52
CA GLY A 62 10.39 -0.20 11.42
C GLY A 62 9.06 -0.66 10.83
N ARG A 63 8.11 -1.01 11.69
CA ARG A 63 6.79 -1.49 11.29
C ARG A 63 5.81 -0.34 11.24
N ASN A 64 5.10 -0.18 10.14
CA ASN A 64 4.04 0.81 9.98
C ASN A 64 2.70 0.14 9.72
N LYS A 65 1.61 0.68 10.29
CA LYS A 65 0.24 0.17 10.09
C LYS A 65 -0.42 0.97 8.97
N ALA A 66 -0.60 0.35 7.82
CA ALA A 66 -1.35 0.91 6.70
C ALA A 66 -2.83 0.54 6.84
N SER A 67 -3.70 1.55 6.83
CA SER A 67 -5.15 1.40 6.87
C SER A 67 -5.75 1.47 5.46
N TRP A 68 -7.02 1.08 5.33
CA TRP A 68 -7.76 1.27 4.08
C TRP A 68 -7.71 2.73 3.62
N GLY A 69 -7.33 2.91 2.35
CA GLY A 69 -7.13 4.22 1.73
C GLY A 69 -5.69 4.69 1.67
N ASP A 70 -4.79 4.13 2.50
CA ASP A 70 -3.37 4.48 2.50
C ASP A 70 -2.67 4.01 1.22
N TRP A 71 -1.59 4.70 0.88
CA TRP A 71 -0.73 4.35 -0.24
C TRP A 71 0.50 3.62 0.23
N ILE A 72 0.83 2.53 -0.47
CA ILE A 72 2.06 1.78 -0.30
C ILE A 72 2.84 1.92 -1.59
N TYR A 73 4.10 2.36 -1.52
CA TYR A 73 4.95 2.45 -2.71
C TYR A 73 6.29 1.75 -2.49
N ARG A 74 6.86 1.27 -3.59
CA ARG A 74 8.19 0.65 -3.60
C ARG A 74 9.24 1.67 -4.02
N THR A 75 10.24 1.87 -3.19
CA THR A 75 11.38 2.75 -3.48
C THR A 75 12.28 2.11 -4.55
N PRO A 76 13.16 2.88 -5.22
CA PRO A 76 14.16 2.33 -6.13
C PRO A 76 15.15 1.37 -5.46
N ALA A 77 15.33 1.48 -4.14
CA ALA A 77 16.15 0.55 -3.35
C ALA A 77 15.47 -0.81 -3.13
N GLY A 78 14.18 -0.93 -3.44
CA GLY A 78 13.40 -2.14 -3.26
C GLY A 78 12.54 -2.16 -2.00
N ASP A 79 12.79 -1.25 -1.05
CA ASP A 79 12.04 -1.15 0.21
C ASP A 79 10.67 -0.49 0.04
N PHE A 80 9.75 -0.79 0.96
CA PHE A 80 8.40 -0.22 0.98
C PHE A 80 8.27 0.96 1.94
N ARG A 81 7.32 1.84 1.62
CA ARG A 81 6.94 3.02 2.40
C ARG A 81 5.43 3.19 2.37
N THR A 82 4.85 3.67 3.47
CA THR A 82 3.41 3.95 3.53
C THR A 82 3.11 5.41 3.84
N TYR A 83 2.03 5.91 3.25
CA TYR A 83 1.58 7.29 3.42
C TYR A 83 0.04 7.34 3.45
N PRO A 84 -0.57 8.12 4.37
CA PRO A 84 -1.98 8.47 4.27
C PRO A 84 -2.28 9.17 2.94
N ASP A 85 -3.49 8.99 2.39
CA ASP A 85 -3.88 9.53 1.07
C ASP A 85 -3.59 11.03 0.91
N ALA A 86 -3.96 11.85 1.90
CA ALA A 86 -3.71 13.28 1.87
C ALA A 86 -2.22 13.61 1.72
N GLN A 87 -1.37 13.01 2.55
CA GLN A 87 0.07 13.23 2.53
C GLN A 87 0.70 12.68 1.24
N PHE A 88 0.24 11.53 0.76
CA PHE A 88 0.75 10.94 -0.48
C PHE A 88 0.48 11.86 -1.68
N ARG A 89 -0.75 12.38 -1.79
CA ARG A 89 -1.16 13.28 -2.89
C ARG A 89 -0.49 14.65 -2.84
N GLU A 90 -0.11 15.14 -1.66
CA GLU A 90 0.70 16.35 -1.54
C GLU A 90 2.13 16.16 -2.06
N LEU A 91 2.69 14.96 -1.85
CA LEU A 91 4.09 14.66 -2.16
C LEU A 91 4.31 14.10 -3.57
N PHE A 92 3.29 13.43 -4.12
CA PHE A 92 3.40 12.66 -5.34
C PHE A 92 2.31 13.04 -6.35
N GLN A 93 2.72 13.13 -7.61
CA GLN A 93 1.81 13.35 -8.74
C GLN A 93 1.70 12.07 -9.56
N PRO A 94 0.50 11.72 -10.07
CA PRO A 94 0.37 10.61 -11.01
C PRO A 94 1.20 10.89 -12.28
N VAL A 95 1.72 9.82 -12.88
CA VAL A 95 2.35 9.87 -14.20
C VAL A 95 1.29 9.50 -15.23
N ASP A 96 0.86 10.48 -16.05
CA ASP A 96 -0.17 10.27 -17.06
C ASP A 96 0.18 9.10 -18.00
N GLY A 97 -0.78 8.20 -18.21
CA GLY A 97 -0.73 7.17 -19.26
C GLY A 97 0.14 5.93 -18.98
N LYS A 98 0.56 5.67 -17.73
CA LYS A 98 1.28 4.44 -17.37
C LYS A 98 0.70 3.76 -16.12
N GLU A 99 -0.16 2.77 -16.36
CA GLU A 99 -0.38 1.68 -15.38
C GLU A 99 0.97 0.97 -15.17
N GLY A 100 1.26 0.56 -13.93
CA GLY A 100 2.52 -0.09 -13.58
C GLY A 100 2.66 -1.40 -14.33
N GLY A 101 3.30 -1.35 -15.50
CA GLY A 101 3.54 -2.50 -16.37
C GLY A 101 4.23 -3.64 -15.63
N SER A 102 3.92 -4.87 -16.06
CA SER A 102 4.32 -6.15 -15.49
C SER A 102 5.68 -6.14 -14.80
N TRP A 103 5.66 -6.39 -13.48
CA TRP A 103 6.84 -6.66 -12.66
C TRP A 103 6.96 -8.15 -12.37
#